data_AF-Q17J34-F1
#
_entry.id   AF-Q17J34-F1
#
_cell.length_a   1.000
_cell.length_b   1.000
_cell.length_c   1.000
_cell.angle_alpha   90.00
_cell.angle_beta   90.00
_cell.angle_gamma   90.00
#
_symmetry.space_group_name_H-M   'P 1'
#
loop_
_entity.id
_entity.type
_entity.pdbx_description
1 polymer ?
#
loop_
_entity_poly.entity_id
_entity_poly.type
_entity_poly.pdbx_seq_one_letter_code
_entity_poly.pdbx_strand_id
1 'polypeptide(L)'
;MITFLNNDGENTKCSRWVLSLAEARLAARRQARAEAREIRMRELERQQKELEQNADRVFDLQQQSSGLSSLGDISLGTRSTRLTVNNTVRGSSLSSRRSSEDSLEEEGRSLRDLRHELREVEDRFRKAMVANAQLDNERASQNYQIQLLKDKLEEMEESHAQLQREFKEKCRDHDALKRANDKLSEELKLVQGQLNERDTLIEEQGLVIVTVENEDGSDARRALVTAENAQLLKSAQGSLDVRLKKFSEEKQELQNEVQTLQQQLNDIKSKGRKYSSFNGALDDDDYEDAQREANKLITDYKYKLAKAEQEIANLQASLARSESQVIRYKSTSEAAEKAESDLKIERRKLQRENREFMDRLEELETCNNHLLKRLDKLKNAKSALLKDL
;
A
#
# COMPACT_ATOMS: atom_id res chain seq x y z
N MET A 1 17.67 -35.49 -27.02
CA MET A 1 17.54 -34.46 -25.96
C MET A 1 16.45 -33.44 -26.29
N ILE A 2 15.28 -33.87 -26.81
CA ILE A 2 14.15 -32.99 -27.22
C ILE A 2 12.81 -33.51 -26.66
N THR A 3 12.81 -34.54 -25.80
CA THR A 3 11.59 -35.12 -25.23
C THR A 3 11.28 -34.65 -23.81
N PHE A 4 12.14 -33.83 -23.18
CA PHE A 4 11.95 -33.38 -21.79
C PHE A 4 11.34 -31.98 -21.63
N LEU A 5 11.16 -31.21 -22.72
CA LEU A 5 10.66 -29.83 -22.63
C LEU A 5 9.14 -29.68 -22.85
N ASN A 6 8.45 -30.70 -23.37
CA ASN A 6 7.00 -30.63 -23.60
C ASN A 6 6.16 -31.02 -22.37
N ASN A 7 6.74 -31.71 -21.39
CA ASN A 7 5.99 -32.21 -20.24
C ASN A 7 5.72 -31.11 -19.19
N ASP A 8 6.60 -30.13 -19.07
CA ASP A 8 6.46 -29.02 -18.10
C ASP A 8 5.36 -28.03 -18.51
N GLY A 9 5.16 -27.83 -19.82
CA GLY A 9 4.12 -26.95 -20.37
C GLY A 9 2.69 -27.49 -20.23
N GLU A 10 2.52 -28.82 -20.30
CA GLU A 10 1.22 -29.46 -20.08
C GLU A 10 0.90 -29.57 -18.59
N ASN A 11 1.90 -29.86 -17.76
CA ASN A 11 1.73 -29.99 -16.31
C ASN A 11 1.41 -28.64 -15.63
N THR A 12 1.97 -27.54 -16.14
CA THR A 12 1.62 -26.17 -15.71
C THR A 12 0.24 -25.73 -16.14
N LYS A 13 -0.20 -26.10 -17.37
CA LYS A 13 -1.58 -25.86 -17.82
C LYS A 13 -2.60 -26.66 -17.02
N CYS A 14 -2.32 -27.93 -16.75
CA CYS A 14 -3.17 -28.79 -15.91
C CYS A 14 -3.26 -28.24 -14.49
N SER A 15 -2.13 -27.84 -13.89
CA SER A 15 -2.11 -27.24 -12.55
C SER A 15 -2.88 -25.92 -12.47
N ARG A 16 -2.78 -25.07 -13.50
CA ARG A 16 -3.53 -23.80 -13.57
C ARG A 16 -5.04 -24.03 -13.75
N TRP A 17 -5.43 -25.03 -14.54
CA TRP A 17 -6.83 -25.45 -14.68
C TRP A 17 -7.40 -25.99 -13.38
N VAL A 18 -6.64 -26.82 -12.66
CA VAL A 18 -7.06 -27.37 -11.36
C VAL A 18 -7.21 -26.26 -10.31
N LEU A 19 -6.29 -25.29 -10.27
CA LEU A 19 -6.39 -24.13 -9.39
C LEU A 19 -7.60 -23.26 -9.73
N SER A 20 -7.82 -22.95 -11.02
CA SER A 20 -8.97 -22.16 -11.48
C SER A 20 -10.30 -22.84 -11.18
N LEU A 21 -10.38 -24.16 -11.35
CA LEU A 21 -11.58 -24.94 -11.04
C LEU A 21 -11.85 -25.00 -9.52
N ALA A 22 -10.81 -25.10 -8.70
CA ALA A 22 -10.93 -25.06 -7.25
C ALA A 22 -11.37 -23.68 -6.75
N GLU A 23 -10.84 -22.61 -7.34
CA GLU A 23 -11.20 -21.23 -7.03
C GLU A 23 -12.64 -20.91 -7.44
N ALA A 24 -13.07 -21.31 -8.65
CA ALA A 24 -14.45 -21.18 -9.11
C ALA A 24 -15.43 -21.93 -8.19
N ARG A 25 -15.06 -23.12 -7.72
CA ARG A 25 -15.89 -23.91 -6.79
C ARG A 25 -15.97 -23.28 -5.39
N LEU A 26 -14.89 -22.65 -4.94
CA LEU A 26 -14.88 -21.88 -3.69
C LEU A 26 -15.71 -20.59 -3.81
N ALA A 27 -15.60 -19.89 -4.94
CA ALA A 27 -16.39 -18.71 -5.25
C ALA A 27 -17.90 -19.03 -5.31
N ALA A 28 -18.29 -20.13 -5.97
CA ALA A 28 -19.67 -20.59 -6.00
C ALA A 28 -20.21 -20.94 -4.59
N ARG A 29 -19.37 -21.53 -3.73
CA ARG A 29 -19.74 -21.79 -2.33
C ARG A 29 -19.90 -20.50 -1.53
N ARG A 30 -19.04 -19.50 -1.74
CA ARG A 30 -19.15 -18.18 -1.12
C ARG A 30 -20.42 -17.46 -1.56
N GLN A 31 -20.73 -17.50 -2.86
CA GLN A 31 -21.94 -16.92 -3.42
C GLN A 31 -23.21 -17.58 -2.87
N ALA A 32 -23.25 -18.92 -2.84
CA ALA A 32 -24.39 -19.63 -2.25
C ALA A 32 -24.58 -19.33 -0.75
N ARG A 33 -23.49 -19.11 0.00
CA ARG A 33 -23.57 -18.66 1.40
C ARG A 33 -24.07 -17.22 1.51
N ALA A 34 -23.58 -16.32 0.66
CA ALA A 34 -24.04 -14.93 0.62
C ALA A 34 -25.54 -14.85 0.27
N GLU A 35 -26.00 -15.64 -0.71
CA GLU A 35 -27.42 -15.74 -1.06
C GLU A 35 -28.25 -16.34 0.09
N ALA A 36 -27.74 -17.36 0.78
CA ALA A 36 -28.42 -17.92 1.96
C ALA A 36 -28.53 -16.89 3.11
N ARG A 37 -27.49 -16.08 3.33
CA ARG A 37 -27.52 -14.96 4.29
C ARG A 37 -28.52 -13.89 3.87
N GLU A 38 -28.55 -13.53 2.58
CA GLU A 38 -29.48 -12.53 2.05
C GLU A 38 -30.95 -12.97 2.18
N ILE A 39 -31.24 -14.25 1.90
CA ILE A 39 -32.58 -14.83 2.10
C ILE A 39 -32.95 -14.78 3.59
N ARG A 40 -32.02 -15.14 4.48
CA ARG A 40 -32.23 -15.10 5.93
C ARG A 40 -32.50 -13.68 6.43
N MET A 41 -31.77 -12.69 5.90
CA MET A 41 -31.97 -11.27 6.22
C MET A 41 -33.35 -10.78 5.78
N ARG A 42 -33.79 -11.12 4.55
CA ARG A 42 -35.14 -10.78 4.07
C ARG A 42 -36.25 -11.44 4.89
N GLU A 43 -36.07 -12.69 5.29
CA GLU A 43 -37.04 -13.41 6.13
C GLU A 43 -37.15 -12.77 7.51
N LEU A 44 -36.03 -12.34 8.08
CA LEU A 44 -35.99 -11.67 9.38
C LEU A 44 -36.61 -10.27 9.34
N GLU A 45 -36.34 -9.48 8.29
CA GLU A 45 -37.04 -8.19 8.07
C GLU A 45 -38.56 -8.38 7.90
N ARG A 46 -38.97 -9.45 7.22
CA ARG A 46 -40.38 -9.79 7.07
C ARG A 46 -41.01 -10.15 8.42
N GLN A 47 -40.36 -10.96 9.24
CA GLN A 47 -40.85 -11.31 10.58
C GLN A 47 -40.96 -10.08 11.48
N GLN A 48 -39.99 -9.16 11.42
CA GLN A 48 -40.05 -7.90 12.15
C GLN A 48 -41.26 -7.05 11.73
N LYS A 49 -41.51 -6.95 10.42
CA LYS A 49 -42.65 -6.21 9.86
C LYS A 49 -44.01 -6.85 10.21
N GLU A 50 -44.09 -8.17 10.24
CA GLU A 50 -45.31 -8.89 10.67
C GLU A 50 -45.58 -8.70 12.17
N LEU A 51 -44.54 -8.64 13.02
CA LEU A 51 -44.66 -8.34 14.44
C LEU A 51 -45.14 -6.91 14.71
N GLU A 52 -44.59 -5.92 13.99
CA GLU A 52 -45.05 -4.52 14.06
C GLU A 52 -46.53 -4.41 13.67
N GLN A 53 -46.94 -5.04 12.57
CA GLN A 53 -48.35 -5.05 12.15
C GLN A 53 -49.27 -5.75 13.16
N ASN A 54 -48.80 -6.80 13.83
CA ASN A 54 -49.59 -7.45 14.88
C ASN A 54 -49.67 -6.60 16.15
N ALA A 55 -48.61 -5.87 16.51
CA ALA A 55 -48.64 -4.94 17.62
C ALA A 55 -49.66 -3.81 17.37
N ASP A 56 -49.70 -3.27 16.14
CA ASP A 56 -50.69 -2.25 15.74
C ASP A 56 -52.13 -2.79 15.82
N ARG A 57 -52.38 -4.02 15.35
CA ARG A 57 -53.71 -4.65 15.43
C ARG A 57 -54.16 -4.88 16.89
N VAL A 58 -53.25 -5.30 17.75
CA VAL A 58 -53.55 -5.51 19.18
C VAL A 58 -53.83 -4.17 19.87
N PHE A 59 -53.10 -3.12 19.52
CA PHE A 59 -53.33 -1.76 20.01
C PHE A 59 -54.71 -1.22 19.58
N ASP A 60 -55.08 -1.39 18.31
CA ASP A 60 -56.40 -0.97 17.80
C ASP A 60 -57.56 -1.74 18.43
N LEU A 61 -57.42 -3.05 18.61
CA LEU A 61 -58.42 -3.88 19.29
C LEU A 61 -58.55 -3.49 20.77
N GLN A 62 -57.43 -3.12 21.42
CA GLN A 62 -57.45 -2.63 22.79
C GLN A 62 -58.16 -1.28 22.90
N GLN A 63 -57.94 -0.35 21.96
CA GLN A 63 -58.68 0.93 21.89
C GLN A 63 -60.19 0.72 21.73
N GLN A 64 -60.61 -0.21 20.87
CA GLN A 64 -62.03 -0.56 20.69
C GLN A 64 -62.64 -1.18 21.96
N SER A 65 -61.88 -2.00 22.69
CA SER A 65 -62.34 -2.59 23.96
C SER A 65 -62.47 -1.56 25.10
N SER A 66 -61.59 -0.55 25.13
CA SER A 66 -61.68 0.56 26.10
C SER A 66 -62.78 1.57 25.78
N GLY A 67 -63.22 1.67 24.51
CA GLY A 67 -64.28 2.57 24.08
C GLY A 67 -65.70 2.16 24.52
N LEU A 68 -65.91 0.90 24.90
CA LEU A 68 -67.23 0.41 25.33
C LEU A 68 -67.49 0.57 26.84
N SER A 69 -66.45 0.81 27.65
CA SER A 69 -66.57 0.82 29.12
C SER A 69 -66.64 2.22 29.77
N SER A 70 -66.70 3.30 28.97
CA SER A 70 -66.62 4.67 29.51
C SER A 70 -67.57 5.64 28.79
N LEU A 71 -68.87 5.48 29.02
CA LEU A 71 -69.86 6.53 28.79
C LEU A 71 -70.26 7.10 30.15
N GLY A 72 -69.49 8.08 30.61
CA GLY A 72 -69.76 8.81 31.86
C GLY A 72 -68.54 9.55 32.36
N ASP A 73 -68.23 10.68 31.74
CA ASP A 73 -68.06 11.99 32.39
C ASP A 73 -67.16 12.91 31.56
N ILE A 74 -67.67 14.10 31.26
CA ILE A 74 -67.00 15.14 30.48
C ILE A 74 -66.26 16.02 31.49
N SER A 75 -64.93 16.06 31.44
CA SER A 75 -64.23 17.27 31.88
C SER A 75 -62.86 17.46 31.24
N LEU A 76 -62.73 18.68 30.74
CA LEU A 76 -61.62 19.39 30.13
C LEU A 76 -60.37 19.47 31.01
N GLY A 77 -59.17 19.37 30.43
CA GLY A 77 -57.97 19.96 31.05
C GLY A 77 -56.64 19.24 30.84
N THR A 78 -55.95 19.60 29.76
CA THR A 78 -54.52 19.93 29.70
C THR A 78 -53.58 19.35 30.77
N ARG A 79 -52.61 18.51 30.36
CA ARG A 79 -51.15 18.81 30.30
C ARG A 79 -50.30 17.54 30.40
N SER A 80 -49.42 17.43 29.41
CA SER A 80 -48.24 16.58 29.34
C SER A 80 -47.29 16.83 30.53
N THR A 81 -46.85 15.75 31.18
CA THR A 81 -45.56 15.73 31.91
C THR A 81 -45.01 14.30 31.97
N ARG A 82 -43.77 14.16 31.48
CA ARG A 82 -42.91 12.98 31.58
C ARG A 82 -42.56 12.72 33.05
N LEU A 83 -42.57 11.45 33.47
CA LEU A 83 -41.95 11.03 34.72
C LEU A 83 -41.08 9.78 34.50
N THR A 84 -39.78 10.02 34.42
CA THR A 84 -38.69 9.09 34.77
C THR A 84 -38.69 8.88 36.28
N VAL A 85 -38.85 7.63 36.73
CA VAL A 85 -38.74 7.25 38.15
C VAL A 85 -37.46 6.43 38.34
N ASN A 86 -36.43 7.10 38.87
CA ASN A 86 -35.28 6.45 39.51
C ASN A 86 -35.63 6.21 40.98
N ASN A 87 -35.69 4.95 41.41
CA ASN A 87 -35.96 4.59 42.81
C ASN A 87 -34.66 4.15 43.49
N THR A 88 -34.01 5.07 44.21
CA THR A 88 -32.95 4.76 45.19
C THR A 88 -33.56 4.69 46.58
N VAL A 89 -33.69 3.48 47.12
CA VAL A 89 -34.16 3.22 48.49
C VAL A 89 -33.07 3.61 49.49
N ARG A 90 -33.34 4.66 50.29
CA ARG A 90 -32.64 4.92 51.56
C ARG A 90 -33.43 4.27 52.69
N GLY A 91 -32.74 3.48 53.50
CA GLY A 91 -33.27 2.95 54.74
C GLY A 91 -33.42 4.04 55.79
N SER A 92 -34.51 4.00 56.54
CA SER A 92 -34.57 4.51 57.90
C SER A 92 -35.62 3.76 58.70
N SER A 93 -35.14 3.25 59.82
CA SER A 93 -35.82 2.55 60.91
C SER A 93 -36.69 3.47 61.74
N LEU A 94 -37.95 3.10 61.97
CA LEU A 94 -38.77 3.63 63.05
C LEU A 94 -39.66 2.50 63.59
N SER A 95 -39.39 2.14 64.84
CA SER A 95 -40.14 1.22 65.68
C SER A 95 -41.58 1.68 65.93
N SER A 96 -42.55 0.76 65.96
CA SER A 96 -43.55 0.76 67.04
C SER A 96 -44.12 -0.63 67.30
N ARG A 97 -44.15 -0.98 68.58
CA ARG A 97 -44.58 -2.24 69.18
C ARG A 97 -46.08 -2.19 69.53
N ARG A 98 -46.72 -3.36 69.53
CA ARG A 98 -47.90 -3.75 70.34
C ARG A 98 -49.25 -3.14 69.96
N SER A 99 -50.14 -3.98 69.41
CA SER A 99 -51.49 -4.11 69.96
C SER A 99 -52.01 -5.51 69.64
N SER A 100 -52.47 -6.20 70.68
CA SER A 100 -53.18 -7.47 70.66
C SER A 100 -54.66 -7.16 70.76
N GLU A 101 -55.49 -7.66 69.85
CA GLU A 101 -56.84 -8.10 70.22
C GLU A 101 -57.45 -8.94 69.10
N ASP A 102 -58.06 -10.01 69.59
CA ASP A 102 -58.92 -10.99 68.97
C ASP A 102 -60.17 -10.32 68.37
N SER A 103 -60.53 -10.65 67.13
CA SER A 103 -61.85 -10.31 66.57
C SER A 103 -62.17 -11.24 65.40
N LEU A 104 -62.92 -12.29 65.75
CA LEU A 104 -63.73 -13.09 64.87
C LEU A 104 -64.81 -12.22 64.20
N GLU A 105 -64.52 -11.67 63.03
CA GLU A 105 -65.54 -11.28 62.05
C GLU A 105 -65.12 -11.77 60.66
N GLU A 106 -65.24 -13.07 60.46
CA GLU A 106 -65.09 -13.78 59.18
C GLU A 106 -66.36 -13.68 58.32
N GLU A 107 -67.06 -12.53 58.33
CA GLU A 107 -68.27 -12.32 57.54
C GLU A 107 -68.40 -10.87 57.02
N GLY A 108 -67.25 -10.24 56.79
CA GLY A 108 -67.16 -8.81 56.45
C GLY A 108 -66.10 -8.45 55.41
N ARG A 109 -65.53 -9.41 54.64
CA ARG A 109 -64.95 -9.04 53.34
C ARG A 109 -66.10 -8.60 52.46
N SER A 110 -66.42 -7.31 52.51
CA SER A 110 -67.48 -6.73 51.70
C SER A 110 -67.26 -7.19 50.27
N LEU A 111 -68.31 -7.68 49.61
CA LEU A 111 -68.26 -8.12 48.20
C LEU A 111 -67.55 -7.08 47.30
N ARG A 112 -67.58 -5.81 47.72
CA ARG A 112 -66.88 -4.68 47.13
C ARG A 112 -65.35 -4.77 47.23
N ASP A 113 -64.80 -5.18 48.37
CA ASP A 113 -63.35 -5.31 48.59
C ASP A 113 -62.77 -6.50 47.82
N LEU A 114 -63.49 -7.63 47.78
CA LEU A 114 -63.13 -8.76 46.92
C LEU A 114 -63.19 -8.38 45.43
N ARG A 115 -64.14 -7.53 45.02
CA ARG A 115 -64.18 -6.98 43.65
C ARG A 115 -63.02 -6.01 43.36
N HIS A 116 -62.57 -5.25 44.35
CA HIS A 116 -61.41 -4.37 44.22
C HIS A 116 -60.10 -5.19 44.14
N GLU A 117 -59.91 -6.19 45.00
CA GLU A 117 -58.77 -7.10 44.95
C GLU A 117 -58.74 -7.88 43.63
N LEU A 118 -59.90 -8.37 43.15
CA LEU A 118 -60.00 -9.03 41.85
C LEU A 118 -59.58 -8.09 40.72
N ARG A 119 -60.07 -6.84 40.73
CA ARG A 119 -59.68 -5.83 39.73
C ARG A 119 -58.18 -5.50 39.79
N GLU A 120 -57.59 -5.41 40.98
CA GLU A 120 -56.15 -5.20 41.12
C GLU A 120 -55.33 -6.36 40.57
N VAL A 121 -55.76 -7.60 40.80
CA VAL A 121 -55.11 -8.79 40.26
C VAL A 121 -55.25 -8.84 38.73
N GLU A 122 -56.43 -8.51 38.20
CA GLU A 122 -56.67 -8.37 36.76
C GLU A 122 -55.77 -7.29 36.12
N ASP A 123 -55.62 -6.14 36.77
CA ASP A 123 -54.74 -5.06 36.28
C ASP A 123 -53.26 -5.45 36.34
N ARG A 124 -52.83 -6.16 37.39
CA ARG A 124 -51.45 -6.70 37.50
C ARG A 124 -51.18 -7.75 36.42
N PHE A 125 -52.14 -8.64 36.18
CA PHE A 125 -52.05 -9.63 35.11
C PHE A 125 -51.97 -8.97 33.74
N ARG A 126 -52.78 -7.93 33.49
CA ARG A 126 -52.73 -7.15 32.24
C ARG A 126 -51.37 -6.48 32.04
N LYS A 127 -50.82 -5.86 33.08
CA LYS A 127 -49.48 -5.25 33.04
C LYS A 127 -48.39 -6.29 32.76
N ALA A 128 -48.47 -7.46 33.40
CA ALA A 128 -47.53 -8.55 33.17
C ALA A 128 -47.62 -9.11 31.74
N MET A 129 -48.83 -9.25 31.19
CA MET A 129 -49.04 -9.64 29.78
C MET A 129 -48.40 -8.64 28.81
N VAL A 130 -48.59 -7.33 29.02
CA VAL A 130 -47.99 -6.29 28.18
C VAL A 130 -46.46 -6.31 28.29
N ALA A 131 -45.92 -6.41 29.50
CA ALA A 131 -44.48 -6.51 29.72
C ALA A 131 -43.88 -7.77 29.07
N ASN A 132 -44.58 -8.91 29.16
CA ASN A 132 -44.13 -10.15 28.53
C ASN A 132 -44.10 -10.04 27.00
N ALA A 133 -45.13 -9.42 26.39
CA ALA A 133 -45.14 -9.15 24.96
C ALA A 133 -44.00 -8.20 24.53
N GLN A 134 -43.69 -7.19 25.35
CA GLN A 134 -42.54 -6.30 25.11
C GLN A 134 -41.21 -7.06 25.16
N LEU A 135 -41.03 -7.91 26.18
CA LEU A 135 -39.83 -8.74 26.31
C LEU A 135 -39.66 -9.72 25.15
N ASP A 136 -40.74 -10.31 24.65
CA ASP A 136 -40.70 -11.18 23.47
C ASP A 136 -40.28 -10.42 22.21
N ASN A 137 -40.75 -9.19 22.03
CA ASN A 137 -40.32 -8.31 20.93
C ASN A 137 -38.84 -7.91 21.05
N GLU A 138 -38.39 -7.53 22.24
CA GLU A 138 -36.98 -7.21 22.51
C GLU A 138 -36.08 -8.42 22.27
N ARG A 139 -36.50 -9.61 22.71
CA ARG A 139 -35.80 -10.87 22.46
C ARG A 139 -35.71 -11.18 20.97
N ALA A 140 -36.79 -10.99 20.20
CA ALA A 140 -36.78 -11.20 18.76
C ALA A 140 -35.82 -10.24 18.06
N SER A 141 -35.85 -8.96 18.43
CA SER A 141 -34.95 -7.92 17.92
C SER A 141 -33.48 -8.20 18.23
N GLN A 142 -33.16 -8.58 19.47
CA GLN A 142 -31.80 -8.95 19.86
C GLN A 142 -31.32 -10.20 19.12
N ASN A 143 -32.18 -11.20 18.91
CA ASN A 143 -31.83 -12.39 18.15
C ASN A 143 -31.49 -12.05 16.69
N TYR A 144 -32.25 -11.15 16.07
CA TYR A 144 -31.93 -10.62 14.74
C TYR A 144 -30.55 -9.96 14.71
N GLN A 145 -30.27 -9.08 15.68
CA GLN A 145 -28.98 -8.40 15.76
C GLN A 145 -27.81 -9.38 15.94
N ILE A 146 -27.97 -10.41 16.78
CA ILE A 146 -26.98 -11.48 16.94
C ILE A 146 -26.74 -12.20 15.62
N GLN A 147 -27.79 -12.50 14.85
CA GLN A 147 -27.64 -13.18 13.56
C GLN A 147 -26.88 -12.33 12.55
N LEU A 148 -27.21 -11.04 12.45
CA LEU A 148 -26.49 -10.09 11.59
C LEU A 148 -25.00 -9.98 11.97
N LEU A 149 -24.69 -9.95 13.27
CA LEU A 149 -23.31 -9.91 13.75
C LEU A 149 -22.55 -11.20 13.44
N LYS A 150 -23.19 -12.36 13.52
CA LYS A 150 -22.59 -13.64 13.12
C LYS A 150 -22.26 -13.67 11.63
N ASP A 151 -23.17 -13.18 10.79
CA ASP A 151 -22.96 -13.12 9.34
C ASP A 151 -21.77 -12.20 9.00
N LYS A 152 -21.69 -11.03 9.64
CA LYS A 152 -20.55 -10.10 9.51
C LYS A 152 -19.22 -10.71 9.98
N LEU A 153 -19.24 -11.47 11.09
CA LEU A 153 -18.07 -12.14 11.60
C LEU A 153 -17.56 -13.18 10.60
N GLU A 154 -18.45 -13.98 10.02
CA GLU A 154 -18.10 -14.98 9.01
C GLU A 154 -17.51 -14.32 7.74
N GLU A 155 -18.04 -13.17 7.29
CA GLU A 155 -17.48 -12.39 6.17
C GLU A 155 -16.07 -11.87 6.47
N MET A 156 -15.85 -11.38 7.68
CA MET A 156 -14.52 -10.91 8.12
C MET A 156 -13.51 -12.06 8.21
N GLU A 157 -13.92 -13.24 8.68
CA GLU A 157 -13.08 -14.44 8.69
C GLU A 157 -12.72 -14.91 7.28
N GLU A 158 -13.69 -14.94 6.36
CA GLU A 158 -13.47 -15.34 4.97
C GLU A 158 -12.54 -14.37 4.22
N SER A 159 -12.70 -13.06 4.44
CA SER A 159 -11.83 -12.02 3.85
C SER A 159 -10.41 -12.07 4.43
N HIS A 160 -10.27 -12.27 5.74
CA HIS A 160 -8.96 -12.45 6.36
C HIS A 160 -8.25 -13.71 5.85
N ALA A 161 -8.96 -14.83 5.71
CA ALA A 161 -8.39 -16.05 5.14
C ALA A 161 -7.96 -15.87 3.68
N GLN A 162 -8.70 -15.06 2.91
CA GLN A 162 -8.33 -14.71 1.54
C GLN A 162 -7.05 -13.87 1.49
N LEU A 163 -7.00 -12.78 2.27
CA LEU A 163 -5.82 -11.92 2.36
C LEU A 163 -4.56 -12.69 2.80
N GLN A 164 -4.70 -13.66 3.72
CA GLN A 164 -3.57 -14.51 4.10
C GLN A 164 -3.05 -15.39 2.96
N ARG A 165 -3.92 -15.87 2.06
CA ARG A 165 -3.49 -16.66 0.89
C ARG A 165 -2.77 -15.77 -0.11
N GLU A 166 -3.34 -14.61 -0.42
CA GLU A 166 -2.75 -13.62 -1.34
C GLU A 166 -1.39 -13.14 -0.84
N PHE A 167 -1.27 -12.88 0.47
CA PHE A 167 0.02 -12.52 1.07
C PHE A 167 1.06 -13.62 0.85
N LYS A 168 0.71 -14.90 1.09
CA LYS A 168 1.62 -16.03 0.86
C LYS A 168 2.03 -16.16 -0.61
N GLU A 169 1.11 -15.90 -1.54
CA GLU A 169 1.41 -15.91 -2.98
C GLU A 169 2.36 -14.76 -3.36
N LYS A 170 2.09 -13.53 -2.89
CA LYS A 170 2.98 -12.38 -3.11
C LYS A 170 4.38 -12.58 -2.53
N CYS A 171 4.51 -13.25 -1.38
CA CYS A 171 5.82 -13.63 -0.86
C CYS A 171 6.56 -14.60 -1.81
N ARG A 172 5.86 -15.61 -2.36
CA ARG A 172 6.46 -16.55 -3.32
C ARG A 172 6.90 -15.86 -4.60
N ASP A 173 6.09 -14.94 -5.13
CA ASP A 173 6.43 -14.14 -6.31
C ASP A 173 7.66 -13.26 -6.04
N HIS A 174 7.70 -12.60 -4.88
CA HIS A 174 8.84 -11.80 -4.47
C HIS A 174 10.13 -12.63 -4.41
N ASP A 175 10.09 -13.80 -3.78
CA ASP A 175 11.25 -14.70 -3.72
C ASP A 175 11.67 -15.21 -5.11
N ALA A 176 10.72 -15.43 -6.02
CA ALA A 176 11.01 -15.80 -7.40
C ALA A 176 11.70 -14.67 -8.18
N LEU A 177 11.19 -13.45 -8.07
CA LEU A 177 11.80 -12.27 -8.69
C LEU A 177 13.18 -11.97 -8.11
N LYS A 178 13.37 -12.13 -6.80
CA LYS A 178 14.68 -11.98 -6.17
C LYS A 178 15.70 -12.93 -6.77
N ARG A 179 15.38 -14.23 -6.87
CA ARG A 179 16.26 -15.23 -7.51
C ARG A 179 16.55 -14.90 -8.98
N ALA A 180 15.60 -14.35 -9.72
CA ALA A 180 15.82 -13.94 -11.10
C ALA A 180 16.76 -12.72 -11.20
N ASN A 181 16.60 -11.74 -10.30
CA ASN A 181 17.45 -10.57 -10.23
C ASN A 181 18.89 -10.94 -9.85
N ASP A 182 19.06 -11.84 -8.87
CA ASP A 182 20.39 -12.33 -8.48
C ASP A 182 21.12 -12.97 -9.67
N LYS A 183 20.42 -13.81 -10.45
CA LYS A 183 20.98 -14.39 -11.69
C LYS A 183 21.35 -13.35 -12.73
N LEU A 184 20.46 -12.39 -13.01
CA LEU A 184 20.74 -11.32 -13.98
C LEU A 184 21.93 -10.44 -13.53
N SER A 185 22.08 -10.22 -12.23
CA SER A 185 23.23 -9.50 -11.66
C SER A 185 24.54 -10.26 -11.88
N GLU A 186 24.54 -11.57 -11.71
CA GLU A 186 25.70 -12.43 -12.03
C GLU A 186 26.03 -12.43 -13.52
N GLU A 187 25.02 -12.56 -14.39
CA GLU A 187 25.19 -12.50 -15.86
C GLU A 187 25.74 -11.14 -16.30
N LEU A 188 25.24 -10.05 -15.73
CA LEU A 188 25.71 -8.70 -16.02
C LEU A 188 27.18 -8.52 -15.61
N LYS A 189 27.57 -9.00 -14.43
CA LYS A 189 28.98 -8.98 -13.99
C LYS A 189 29.87 -9.79 -14.92
N LEU A 190 29.40 -10.95 -15.38
CA LEU A 190 30.14 -11.79 -16.32
C LEU A 190 30.38 -11.06 -17.65
N VAL A 191 29.33 -10.48 -18.24
CA VAL A 191 29.42 -9.74 -19.50
C VAL A 191 30.30 -8.49 -19.35
N GLN A 192 30.19 -7.76 -18.23
CA GLN A 192 31.08 -6.65 -17.92
C GLN A 192 32.55 -7.10 -17.81
N GLY A 193 32.81 -8.23 -17.15
CA GLY A 193 34.14 -8.82 -17.06
C GLY A 193 34.72 -9.16 -18.43
N GLN A 194 33.92 -9.80 -19.29
CA GLN A 194 34.32 -10.13 -20.67
C GLN A 194 34.57 -8.87 -21.51
N LEU A 195 33.76 -7.82 -21.34
CA LEU A 195 33.96 -6.55 -22.04
C LEU A 195 35.28 -5.89 -21.60
N ASN A 196 35.54 -5.85 -20.29
CA ASN A 196 36.76 -5.28 -19.74
C ASN A 196 37.99 -6.06 -20.20
N GLU A 197 37.94 -7.40 -20.19
CA GLU A 197 39.04 -8.23 -20.72
C GLU A 197 39.31 -7.93 -22.20
N ARG A 198 38.25 -7.82 -23.01
CA ARG A 198 38.36 -7.46 -24.43
C ARG A 198 38.96 -6.07 -24.62
N ASP A 199 38.55 -5.09 -23.82
CA ASP A 199 39.06 -3.72 -23.90
C ASP A 199 40.54 -3.65 -23.47
N THR A 200 40.94 -4.39 -22.42
CA THR A 200 42.34 -4.56 -22.02
C THR A 200 43.18 -5.18 -23.15
N LEU A 201 42.68 -6.26 -23.79
CA LEU A 201 43.38 -6.88 -24.92
C LEU A 201 43.53 -5.91 -26.10
N ILE A 202 42.52 -5.08 -26.38
CA ILE A 202 42.60 -4.04 -27.42
C ILE A 202 43.72 -3.05 -27.10
N GLU A 203 43.80 -2.58 -25.84
CA GLU A 203 44.84 -1.65 -25.38
C GLU A 203 46.24 -2.28 -25.42
N GLU A 204 46.40 -3.52 -24.97
CA GLU A 204 47.68 -4.26 -25.01
C GLU A 204 48.22 -4.43 -26.43
N GLN A 205 47.33 -4.56 -27.43
CA GLN A 205 47.71 -4.61 -28.85
C GLN A 205 47.94 -3.22 -29.46
N GLY A 206 47.88 -2.14 -28.67
CA GLY A 206 48.09 -0.77 -29.13
C GLY A 206 46.99 -0.25 -30.06
N LEU A 207 45.80 -0.86 -30.01
CA LEU A 207 44.64 -0.51 -30.80
C LEU A 207 43.71 0.41 -30.01
N VAL A 208 42.99 1.27 -30.74
CA VAL A 208 42.02 2.22 -30.19
C VAL A 208 40.73 2.08 -30.99
N ILE A 209 39.60 2.10 -30.29
CA ILE A 209 38.28 2.11 -30.90
C ILE A 209 37.95 3.51 -31.39
N VAL A 210 37.68 3.64 -32.69
CA VAL A 210 37.23 4.89 -33.31
C VAL A 210 35.81 4.71 -33.85
N THR A 211 34.99 5.75 -33.66
CA THR A 211 33.63 5.82 -34.22
C THR A 211 33.68 6.18 -35.69
N VAL A 212 33.00 5.38 -36.50
CA VAL A 212 32.78 5.60 -37.93
C VAL A 212 31.34 6.06 -38.08
N GLU A 213 31.16 7.37 -38.15
CA GLU A 213 29.87 8.00 -38.41
C GLU A 213 29.46 7.76 -39.87
N ASN A 214 28.23 7.29 -40.08
CA ASN A 214 27.64 7.21 -41.42
C ASN A 214 27.28 8.62 -41.90
N GLU A 215 27.18 8.83 -43.22
CA GLU A 215 26.81 10.12 -43.84
C GLU A 215 25.48 10.69 -43.30
N ASP A 216 24.62 9.80 -42.78
CA ASP A 216 23.26 10.09 -42.31
C ASP A 216 23.20 10.43 -40.80
N GLY A 217 24.33 10.39 -40.08
CA GLY A 217 24.40 10.67 -38.64
C GLY A 217 23.78 9.59 -37.73
N SER A 218 23.40 8.44 -38.28
CA SER A 218 22.85 7.31 -37.52
C SER A 218 23.87 6.17 -37.38
N ASP A 219 23.82 5.52 -36.21
CA ASP A 219 24.61 4.37 -35.73
C ASP A 219 26.09 4.29 -36.18
N ALA A 220 26.98 4.79 -35.32
CA ALA A 220 28.41 4.78 -35.59
C ALA A 220 28.99 3.36 -35.46
N ARG A 221 29.40 2.75 -36.58
CA ARG A 221 30.20 1.52 -36.53
C ARG A 221 31.51 1.79 -35.78
N ARG A 222 32.00 0.82 -35.02
CA ARG A 222 33.27 0.92 -34.31
C ARG A 222 34.35 0.21 -35.12
N ALA A 223 35.46 0.89 -35.36
CA ALA A 223 36.64 0.32 -36.00
C ALA A 223 37.83 0.31 -35.03
N LEU A 224 38.67 -0.71 -35.13
CA LEU A 224 39.95 -0.76 -34.42
C LEU A 224 41.04 -0.22 -35.34
N VAL A 225 41.78 0.76 -34.84
CA VAL A 225 42.94 1.35 -35.53
C VAL A 225 44.09 1.46 -34.54
N THR A 226 45.33 1.53 -35.01
CA THR A 226 46.47 1.80 -34.14
C THR A 226 46.37 3.19 -33.51
N ALA A 227 46.98 3.38 -32.34
CA ALA A 227 46.99 4.68 -31.65
C ALA A 227 47.54 5.81 -32.54
N GLU A 228 48.56 5.53 -33.35
CA GLU A 228 49.13 6.48 -34.32
C GLU A 228 48.12 6.86 -35.40
N ASN A 229 47.45 5.88 -36.02
CA ASN A 229 46.42 6.15 -37.02
C ASN A 229 45.23 6.91 -36.42
N ALA A 230 44.86 6.63 -35.17
CA ALA A 230 43.84 7.40 -34.47
C ALA A 230 44.23 8.87 -34.27
N GLN A 231 45.52 9.16 -34.00
CA GLN A 231 46.03 10.53 -33.89
C GLN A 231 46.05 11.23 -35.26
N LEU A 232 46.52 10.55 -36.31
CA LEU A 232 46.46 11.05 -37.69
C LEU A 232 45.02 11.38 -38.08
N LEU A 233 44.07 10.50 -37.80
CA LEU A 233 42.65 10.73 -38.07
C LEU A 233 42.04 11.94 -37.33
N LYS A 234 42.68 12.47 -36.28
CA LYS A 234 42.24 13.71 -35.60
C LYS A 234 42.68 14.98 -36.33
N SER A 235 43.69 14.93 -37.20
CA SER A 235 44.18 16.10 -37.93
C SER A 235 43.24 16.55 -39.05
N ALA A 236 42.41 15.63 -39.56
CA ALA A 236 41.41 15.92 -40.59
C ALA A 236 39.99 15.87 -40.01
N GLN A 237 39.10 16.72 -40.54
CA GLN A 237 37.67 16.74 -40.19
C GLN A 237 36.81 16.05 -41.26
N GLY A 238 35.73 15.41 -40.83
CA GLY A 238 34.74 14.72 -41.67
C GLY A 238 34.58 13.24 -41.31
N SER A 239 33.76 12.51 -42.08
CA SER A 239 33.64 11.06 -41.96
C SER A 239 35.00 10.37 -42.16
N LEU A 240 35.13 9.11 -41.73
CA LEU A 240 36.38 8.36 -41.91
C LEU A 240 36.81 8.35 -43.38
N ASP A 241 35.87 8.14 -44.30
CA ASP A 241 36.14 8.10 -45.74
C ASP A 241 36.57 9.46 -46.27
N VAL A 242 35.95 10.56 -45.81
CA VAL A 242 36.35 11.93 -46.18
C VAL A 242 37.76 12.24 -45.69
N ARG A 243 38.12 11.82 -44.47
CA ARG A 243 39.46 12.01 -43.92
C ARG A 243 40.52 11.22 -44.69
N LEU A 244 40.25 9.95 -45.01
CA LEU A 244 41.13 9.11 -45.81
C LEU A 244 41.32 9.66 -47.22
N LYS A 245 40.25 10.19 -47.83
CA LYS A 245 40.32 10.83 -49.15
C LYS A 245 41.23 12.05 -49.14
N LYS A 246 41.10 12.94 -48.14
CA LYS A 246 41.98 14.11 -47.97
C LYS A 246 43.45 13.71 -47.86
N PHE A 247 43.77 12.72 -47.02
CA PHE A 247 45.16 12.24 -46.90
C PHE A 247 45.69 11.61 -48.21
N SER A 248 44.82 10.96 -48.98
CA SER A 248 45.20 10.45 -50.31
C SER A 248 45.51 11.59 -51.29
N GLU A 249 44.71 12.65 -51.28
CA GLU A 249 44.90 13.83 -52.14
C GLU A 249 46.18 14.58 -51.76
N GLU A 250 46.39 14.88 -50.48
CA GLU A 250 47.61 15.52 -49.96
C GLU A 250 48.87 14.69 -50.30
N LYS A 251 48.80 13.36 -50.14
CA LYS A 251 49.91 12.47 -50.52
C LYS A 251 50.22 12.56 -52.01
N GLN A 252 49.20 12.63 -52.87
CA GLN A 252 49.39 12.73 -54.32
C GLN A 252 49.98 14.09 -54.70
N GLU A 253 49.54 15.18 -54.08
CA GLU A 253 50.09 16.52 -54.28
C GLU A 253 51.57 16.59 -53.89
N LEU A 254 51.93 16.09 -52.70
CA LEU A 254 53.32 16.03 -52.25
C LEU A 254 54.18 15.14 -53.15
N GLN A 255 53.64 14.03 -53.65
CA GLN A 255 54.36 13.19 -54.63
C GLN A 255 54.62 13.92 -55.94
N ASN A 256 53.65 14.69 -56.43
CA ASN A 256 53.81 15.50 -57.63
C ASN A 256 54.83 16.63 -57.41
N GLU A 257 54.82 17.28 -56.24
CA GLU A 257 55.81 18.30 -55.86
C GLU A 257 57.22 17.72 -55.76
N VAL A 258 57.38 16.54 -55.16
CA VAL A 258 58.67 15.85 -55.12
C VAL A 258 59.15 15.50 -56.53
N GLN A 259 58.26 15.05 -57.42
CA GLN A 259 58.64 14.79 -58.82
C GLN A 259 59.08 16.07 -59.55
N THR A 260 58.34 17.17 -59.40
CA THR A 260 58.72 18.44 -60.03
C THR A 260 60.02 18.99 -59.45
N LEU A 261 60.23 18.93 -58.13
CA LEU A 261 61.49 19.30 -57.48
C LEU A 261 62.66 18.43 -57.93
N GLN A 262 62.45 17.11 -58.09
CA GLN A 262 63.46 16.22 -58.65
C GLN A 262 63.79 16.60 -60.10
N GLN A 263 62.79 16.96 -60.90
CA GLN A 263 62.98 17.42 -62.27
C GLN A 263 63.74 18.75 -62.32
N GLN A 264 63.38 19.71 -61.48
CA GLN A 264 64.11 20.98 -61.31
C GLN A 264 65.55 20.77 -60.81
N LEU A 265 65.78 19.86 -59.86
CA LEU A 265 67.12 19.52 -59.37
C LEU A 265 67.96 18.88 -60.49
N ASN A 266 67.37 18.00 -61.29
CA ASN A 266 68.01 17.40 -62.44
C ASN A 266 68.32 18.46 -63.52
N ASP A 267 67.40 19.41 -63.74
CA ASP A 267 67.60 20.54 -64.65
C ASP A 267 68.74 21.46 -64.15
N ILE A 268 68.79 21.77 -62.85
CA ILE A 268 69.87 22.58 -62.23
C ILE A 268 71.21 21.85 -62.28
N LYS A 269 71.22 20.53 -62.02
CA LYS A 269 72.42 19.68 -62.17
C LYS A 269 72.89 19.60 -63.63
N SER A 270 71.96 19.62 -64.58
CA SER A 270 72.27 19.64 -66.03
C SER A 270 72.76 21.00 -66.54
N LYS A 271 72.40 22.10 -65.85
CA LYS A 271 72.73 23.49 -66.24
C LYS A 271 73.95 24.10 -65.55
N GLY A 272 74.73 23.33 -64.80
CA GLY A 272 76.09 23.66 -64.36
C GLY A 272 76.41 25.13 -63.99
N ARG A 273 76.43 25.42 -62.68
CA ARG A 273 77.42 26.28 -62.02
C ARG A 273 77.56 27.72 -62.59
N LYS A 274 76.78 28.70 -62.09
CA LYS A 274 77.17 30.13 -61.97
C LYS A 274 76.12 30.99 -61.22
N TYR A 275 76.63 31.83 -60.31
CA TYR A 275 76.01 32.96 -59.57
C TYR A 275 74.92 32.59 -58.53
N SER A 276 75.16 32.77 -57.21
CA SER A 276 75.44 33.98 -56.40
C SER A 276 74.16 34.72 -55.97
N SER A 277 74.02 34.76 -54.64
CA SER A 277 73.17 35.53 -53.74
C SER A 277 72.14 36.51 -54.32
N PHE A 278 70.91 36.40 -53.81
CA PHE A 278 70.12 37.58 -53.49
C PHE A 278 69.53 37.43 -52.09
N ASN A 279 69.96 38.34 -51.22
CA ASN A 279 69.33 38.64 -49.94
C ASN A 279 67.87 39.03 -50.18
N GLY A 280 66.94 38.31 -49.58
CA GLY A 280 65.59 38.81 -49.32
C GLY A 280 65.58 39.39 -47.91
N ALA A 281 65.59 40.71 -47.80
CA ALA A 281 65.24 41.39 -46.56
C ALA A 281 63.77 41.04 -46.27
N LEU A 282 63.54 40.33 -45.16
CA LEU A 282 62.21 40.10 -44.62
C LEU A 282 61.67 41.46 -44.18
N ASP A 283 60.48 41.81 -44.68
CA ASP A 283 59.74 42.99 -44.26
C ASP A 283 59.46 42.91 -42.76
N ASP A 284 59.85 43.96 -42.05
CA ASP A 284 59.62 44.19 -40.61
C ASP A 284 58.11 44.32 -40.30
N ASP A 285 57.31 44.72 -41.30
CA ASP A 285 55.86 44.93 -41.21
C ASP A 285 55.04 43.62 -41.11
N ASP A 286 55.41 42.55 -41.84
CA ASP A 286 54.70 41.25 -41.79
C ASP A 286 54.90 40.55 -40.43
N TYR A 287 56.05 40.78 -39.79
CA TYR A 287 56.33 40.25 -38.45
C TYR A 287 55.53 41.01 -37.39
N GLU A 288 55.39 42.33 -37.50
CA GLU A 288 54.56 43.13 -36.60
C GLU A 288 53.07 42.77 -36.67
N ASP A 289 52.52 42.56 -37.87
CA ASP A 289 51.11 42.21 -38.04
C ASP A 289 50.80 40.78 -37.58
N ALA A 290 51.68 39.81 -37.87
CA ALA A 290 51.59 38.47 -37.30
C ALA A 290 51.69 38.48 -35.76
N GLN A 291 52.54 39.35 -35.21
CA GLN A 291 52.68 39.52 -33.75
C GLN A 291 51.42 40.15 -33.14
N ARG A 292 50.77 41.12 -33.80
CA ARG A 292 49.50 41.70 -33.34
C ARG A 292 48.35 40.69 -33.38
N GLU A 293 48.26 39.89 -34.44
CA GLU A 293 47.23 38.85 -34.55
C GLU A 293 47.43 37.74 -33.52
N ALA A 294 48.67 37.30 -33.30
CA ALA A 294 49.02 36.38 -32.23
C ALA A 294 48.65 36.93 -30.84
N ASN A 295 48.93 38.21 -30.58
CA ASN A 295 48.55 38.87 -29.32
C ASN A 295 47.03 38.94 -29.12
N LYS A 296 46.27 39.20 -30.20
CA LYS A 296 44.80 39.21 -30.19
C LYS A 296 44.24 37.82 -29.85
N LEU A 297 44.76 36.77 -30.49
CA LEU A 297 44.39 35.39 -30.18
C LEU A 297 44.73 35.02 -28.73
N ILE A 298 45.90 35.43 -28.23
CA ILE A 298 46.29 35.23 -26.83
C ILE A 298 45.28 35.91 -25.88
N THR A 299 44.84 37.13 -26.17
CA THR A 299 43.83 37.81 -25.34
C THR A 299 42.47 37.10 -25.38
N ASP A 300 42.04 36.62 -26.55
CA ASP A 300 40.77 35.89 -26.69
C ASP A 300 40.81 34.55 -25.93
N TYR A 301 41.92 33.82 -26.01
CA TYR A 301 42.09 32.58 -25.26
C TYR A 301 42.20 32.81 -23.75
N LYS A 302 42.85 33.89 -23.31
CA LYS A 302 42.86 34.29 -21.88
C LYS A 302 41.45 34.58 -21.38
N TYR A 303 40.62 35.27 -22.16
CA TYR A 303 39.23 35.55 -21.78
C TYR A 303 38.39 34.25 -21.73
N LYS A 304 38.52 33.37 -22.72
CA LYS A 304 37.83 32.07 -22.73
C LYS A 304 38.26 31.20 -21.55
N LEU A 305 39.54 31.19 -21.21
CA LEU A 305 40.07 30.48 -20.05
C LEU A 305 39.46 31.02 -18.76
N ALA A 306 39.49 32.34 -18.54
CA ALA A 306 38.91 32.95 -17.34
C ALA A 306 37.40 32.66 -17.20
N LYS A 307 36.66 32.64 -18.32
CA LYS A 307 35.24 32.27 -18.33
C LYS A 307 35.02 30.81 -17.96
N ALA A 308 35.84 29.90 -18.51
CA ALA A 308 35.78 28.48 -18.17
C ALA A 308 36.14 28.23 -16.69
N GLU A 309 37.15 28.93 -16.17
CA GLU A 309 37.53 28.88 -14.75
C GLU A 309 36.38 29.34 -13.83
N GLN A 310 35.68 30.42 -14.20
CA GLN A 310 34.50 30.88 -13.46
C GLN A 310 33.36 29.84 -13.51
N GLU A 311 33.13 29.21 -14.66
CA GLU A 311 32.11 28.17 -14.82
C GLU A 311 32.43 26.92 -13.99
N ILE A 312 33.70 26.51 -13.95
CA ILE A 312 34.19 25.43 -13.06
C ILE A 312 33.91 25.77 -11.60
N ALA A 313 34.22 26.99 -11.15
CA ALA A 313 33.97 27.41 -9.77
C ALA A 313 32.47 27.37 -9.42
N ASN A 314 31.60 27.80 -10.36
CA ASN A 314 30.15 27.74 -10.18
C ASN A 314 29.63 26.29 -10.08
N LEU A 315 30.12 25.41 -10.95
CA LEU A 315 29.76 23.99 -10.95
C LEU A 315 30.23 23.31 -9.67
N GLN A 316 31.45 23.59 -9.20
CA GLN A 316 31.97 23.09 -7.92
C GLN A 316 31.11 23.54 -6.73
N ALA A 317 30.70 24.81 -6.71
CA ALA A 317 29.79 25.30 -5.66
C ALA A 317 28.41 24.62 -5.71
N SER A 318 27.90 24.32 -6.91
CA SER A 318 26.64 23.59 -7.09
C SER A 318 26.75 22.13 -6.66
N LEU A 319 27.87 21.47 -7.00
CA LEU A 319 28.19 20.12 -6.58
C LEU A 319 28.23 20.02 -5.05
N ALA A 320 28.96 20.92 -4.38
CA ALA A 320 29.08 20.93 -2.91
C ALA A 320 27.71 21.09 -2.20
N ARG A 321 26.80 21.91 -2.75
CA ARG A 321 25.43 22.06 -2.22
C ARG A 321 24.61 20.79 -2.39
N SER A 322 24.73 20.15 -3.56
CA SER A 322 24.01 18.91 -3.89
C SER A 322 24.51 17.74 -3.04
N GLU A 323 25.83 17.62 -2.85
CA GLU A 323 26.45 16.64 -1.94
C GLU A 323 25.96 16.82 -0.51
N SER A 324 25.92 18.06 -0.01
CA SER A 324 25.37 18.36 1.32
C SER A 324 23.90 17.97 1.45
N GLN A 325 23.11 18.11 0.39
CA GLN A 325 21.71 17.70 0.36
C GLN A 325 21.56 16.18 0.37
N VAL A 326 22.39 15.45 -0.39
CA VAL A 326 22.43 13.98 -0.38
C VAL A 326 22.77 13.45 1.00
N ILE A 327 23.77 14.03 1.69
CA ILE A 327 24.14 13.63 3.05
C ILE A 327 22.95 13.78 4.01
N ARG A 328 22.24 14.92 3.95
CA ARG A 328 21.07 15.17 4.80
C ARG A 328 19.93 14.20 4.51
N TYR A 329 19.61 13.95 3.24
CA TYR A 329 18.55 13.00 2.89
C TYR A 329 18.89 11.58 3.27
N LYS A 330 20.15 11.17 3.11
CA LYS A 330 20.62 9.86 3.56
C LYS A 330 20.44 9.69 5.06
N SER A 331 20.89 10.66 5.87
CA SER A 331 20.71 10.63 7.33
C SER A 331 19.23 10.63 7.73
N THR A 332 18.38 11.38 7.02
CA THR A 332 16.93 11.40 7.28
C THR A 332 16.29 10.04 6.94
N SER A 333 16.70 9.39 5.85
CA SER A 333 16.25 8.06 5.46
C SER A 333 16.66 7.00 6.49
N GLU A 334 17.93 7.00 6.91
CA GLU A 334 18.45 6.06 7.93
C GLU A 334 17.70 6.22 9.27
N ALA A 335 17.40 7.46 9.67
CA ALA A 335 16.61 7.72 10.87
C ALA A 335 15.16 7.22 10.74
N ALA A 336 14.53 7.37 9.57
CA ALA A 336 13.19 6.87 9.30
C ALA A 336 13.12 5.34 9.28
N GLU A 337 14.10 4.67 8.67
CA GLU A 337 14.22 3.20 8.67
C GLU A 337 14.35 2.65 10.09
N LYS A 338 15.18 3.31 10.92
CA LYS A 338 15.31 2.94 12.34
C LYS A 338 13.97 3.07 13.07
N ALA A 339 13.29 4.21 12.92
CA ALA A 339 11.98 4.43 13.53
C ALA A 339 10.93 3.40 13.08
N GLU A 340 10.92 3.02 11.81
CA GLU A 340 10.04 1.97 11.29
C GLU A 340 10.32 0.61 11.95
N SER A 341 11.61 0.28 12.12
CA SER A 341 12.03 -0.97 12.76
C SER A 341 11.59 -1.06 14.23
N ASP A 342 11.68 0.06 14.97
CA ASP A 342 11.25 0.17 16.36
C ASP A 342 9.72 0.03 16.47
N LEU A 343 8.96 0.72 15.61
CA LEU A 343 7.50 0.62 15.56
C LEU A 343 7.02 -0.81 15.20
N LYS A 344 7.76 -1.53 14.35
CA LYS A 344 7.46 -2.94 14.05
C LYS A 344 7.62 -3.83 15.30
N ILE A 345 8.62 -3.57 16.13
CA ILE A 345 8.84 -4.29 17.37
C ILE A 345 7.72 -3.97 18.37
N GLU A 346 7.38 -2.70 18.53
CA GLU A 346 6.32 -2.24 19.42
C GLU A 346 4.95 -2.80 19.01
N ARG A 347 4.63 -2.80 17.72
CA ARG A 347 3.41 -3.43 17.19
C ARG A 347 3.32 -4.90 17.57
N ARG A 348 4.42 -5.66 17.43
CA ARG A 348 4.46 -7.08 17.82
C ARG A 348 4.34 -7.29 19.32
N LYS A 349 4.80 -6.33 20.13
CA LYS A 349 4.64 -6.36 21.59
C LYS A 349 3.18 -6.12 21.97
N LEU A 350 2.58 -5.04 21.48
CA LEU A 350 1.17 -4.71 21.71
C LEU A 350 0.23 -5.81 21.22
N GLN A 351 0.55 -6.46 20.10
CA GLN A 351 -0.24 -7.58 19.59
C GLN A 351 -0.19 -8.81 20.49
N ARG A 352 0.93 -9.05 21.19
CA ARG A 352 1.03 -10.12 22.20
C ARG A 352 0.25 -9.76 23.45
N GLU A 353 0.43 -8.54 23.96
CA GLU A 353 -0.32 -8.04 25.13
C GLU A 353 -1.84 -8.06 24.88
N ASN A 354 -2.28 -7.68 23.68
CA ASN A 354 -3.69 -7.74 23.31
C ASN A 354 -4.25 -9.18 23.37
N ARG A 355 -3.50 -10.17 22.88
CA ARG A 355 -3.90 -11.59 23.00
C ARG A 355 -3.98 -12.01 24.47
N GLU A 356 -2.98 -11.67 25.28
CA GLU A 356 -2.98 -11.97 26.72
C GLU A 356 -4.19 -11.33 27.44
N PHE A 357 -4.57 -10.10 27.08
CA PHE A 357 -5.76 -9.46 27.63
C PHE A 357 -7.06 -10.12 27.17
N MET A 358 -7.14 -10.56 25.91
CA MET A 358 -8.30 -11.29 25.40
C MET A 358 -8.46 -12.64 26.11
N ASP A 359 -7.37 -13.41 26.25
CA ASP A 359 -7.37 -14.69 26.98
C ASP A 359 -7.86 -14.48 28.42
N ARG A 360 -7.36 -13.43 29.10
CA ARG A 360 -7.78 -13.09 30.46
C ARG A 360 -9.23 -12.63 30.56
N LEU A 361 -9.75 -11.97 29.52
CA LEU A 361 -11.15 -11.59 29.44
C LEU A 361 -12.04 -12.83 29.33
N GLU A 362 -11.67 -13.80 28.47
CA GLU A 362 -12.37 -15.08 28.34
C GLU A 362 -12.38 -15.88 29.67
N GLU A 363 -11.25 -15.92 30.39
CA GLU A 363 -11.16 -16.53 31.73
C GLU A 363 -12.10 -15.87 32.74
N LEU A 364 -12.18 -14.54 32.74
CA LEU A 364 -13.08 -13.81 33.63
C LEU A 364 -14.56 -14.00 33.24
N GLU A 365 -14.88 -14.02 31.95
CA GLU A 365 -16.22 -14.30 31.45
C GLU A 365 -16.69 -15.72 31.82
N THR A 366 -15.83 -16.72 31.68
CA THR A 366 -16.14 -18.09 32.10
C THR A 366 -16.36 -18.17 33.62
N CYS A 367 -15.49 -17.54 34.42
CA CYS A 367 -15.66 -17.46 35.88
C CYS A 367 -16.97 -16.77 36.27
N ASN A 368 -17.31 -15.66 35.63
CA ASN A 368 -18.56 -14.93 35.87
C ASN A 368 -19.78 -15.79 35.54
N ASN A 369 -19.76 -16.48 34.39
CA ASN A 369 -20.81 -17.44 34.02
C ASN A 369 -20.99 -18.56 35.07
N HIS A 370 -19.90 -19.07 35.66
CA HIS A 370 -19.98 -20.03 36.75
C HIS A 370 -20.63 -19.43 38.02
N LEU A 371 -20.29 -18.19 38.37
CA LEU A 371 -20.88 -17.49 39.51
C LEU A 371 -22.38 -17.21 39.30
N LEU A 372 -22.78 -16.76 38.11
CA LEU A 372 -24.19 -16.56 37.74
C LEU A 372 -24.98 -17.85 37.90
N LYS A 373 -24.47 -18.98 37.39
CA LYS A 373 -25.11 -20.29 37.55
C LYS A 373 -25.25 -20.70 39.02
N ARG A 374 -24.25 -20.43 39.88
CA ARG A 374 -24.37 -20.70 41.33
C ARG A 374 -25.41 -19.81 41.99
N LEU A 375 -25.46 -18.54 41.60
CA LEU A 375 -26.40 -17.57 42.13
C LEU A 375 -27.85 -17.94 41.75
N ASP A 376 -28.09 -18.42 40.53
CA ASP A 376 -29.40 -18.91 40.11
C ASP A 376 -29.84 -20.16 40.88
N LYS A 377 -28.91 -21.10 41.13
CA LYS A 377 -29.19 -22.25 42.01
C LYS A 377 -29.62 -21.81 43.41
N LEU A 378 -28.93 -20.82 43.99
CA LEU A 378 -29.28 -20.28 45.31
C LEU A 378 -30.63 -19.55 45.30
N LYS A 379 -30.93 -18.78 44.25
CA LYS A 379 -32.25 -18.15 44.06
C LYS A 379 -33.37 -19.19 44.00
N ASN A 380 -33.15 -20.28 43.26
CA ASN A 380 -34.12 -21.37 43.14
C ASN A 380 -34.31 -22.09 44.49
N ALA A 381 -33.23 -22.39 45.22
CA ALA A 381 -33.30 -22.98 46.54
C ALA A 381 -34.05 -22.09 47.54
N LYS A 382 -33.76 -20.78 47.54
CA LYS A 382 -34.51 -19.80 48.35
C LYS A 382 -36.00 -19.79 47.98
N SER A 383 -36.32 -19.82 46.68
CA SER A 383 -37.71 -19.81 46.21
C SER A 383 -38.45 -21.08 46.58
N ALA A 384 -37.78 -22.23 46.61
CA ALA A 384 -38.35 -23.49 47.08
C ALA A 384 -38.66 -23.43 48.60
N LEU A 385 -37.70 -22.99 49.41
CA LEU A 385 -37.91 -22.81 50.86
C LEU A 385 -39.05 -21.84 51.18
N LEU A 386 -39.24 -20.79 50.38
CA LEU A 386 -40.34 -19.85 50.54
C LEU A 386 -41.71 -20.40 50.11
N LYS A 387 -41.75 -21.48 49.32
CA LYS A 387 -43.00 -22.19 48.99
C LYS A 387 -43.41 -23.20 50.07
N ASP A 388 -42.46 -23.68 50.84
CA ASP A 388 -42.68 -24.64 51.94
C ASP A 388 -43.05 -23.96 53.27
N LEU A 389 -42.94 -22.63 53.33
CA LEU A 389 -43.42 -21.75 54.41
C LEU A 389 -44.80 -21.20 54.07
#